data_AF-R9AAD5-F1
#
_entry.id   AF-R9AAD5-F1
#
_cell.length_a   1.000
_cell.length_b   1.000
_cell.length_c   1.000
_cell.angle_alpha   90.00
_cell.angle_beta   90.00
_cell.angle_gamma   90.00
#
_symmetry.space_group_name_H-M   'P 1'
#
loop_
_entity.id
_entity.type
_entity.pdbx_description
1 polymer ?
#
loop_
_entity_poly.entity_id
_entity_poly.type
_entity_poly.pdbx_seq_one_letter_code
_entity_poly.pdbx_strand_id
1 'polypeptide(L)'
;MADVGCGFGGLIISLAPKFPNSLILGMEIRPQVTQYVSDRIVGLRNLAKTGQIDVPDKLPDQQQGRGAYENASVIRANAMKFLPNFFQKAQLKKIFFLFPDPHFKARKHKARIITQTLLSEYAYVLAPNATLFQITDVPDLFSWMQMHLEKHPLFEQIPDEELTTEDQTALSCVKSETEEGKKVTRNGGGRQWATWRRIPDPPL
;
A
#
# COMPACT_ATOMS: atom_id res chain seq x y z
N MET A 1 -7.70 3.44 1.07
CA MET A 1 -6.30 3.15 0.74
C MET A 1 -6.19 1.70 0.30
N ALA A 2 -5.25 1.37 -0.57
CA ALA A 2 -5.06 -0.01 -1.05
C ALA A 2 -3.60 -0.47 -0.94
N ASP A 3 -3.37 -1.59 -0.26
CA ASP A 3 -2.07 -2.27 -0.17
C ASP A 3 -2.06 -3.47 -1.12
N VAL A 4 -1.32 -3.35 -2.22
CA VAL A 4 -1.32 -4.34 -3.31
C VAL A 4 -0.24 -5.39 -3.07
N GLY A 5 -0.66 -6.64 -2.92
CA GLY A 5 0.23 -7.72 -2.50
C GLY A 5 0.58 -7.59 -1.02
N CYS A 6 -0.43 -7.37 -0.17
CA CYS A 6 -0.23 -6.99 1.25
C CYS A 6 0.46 -8.05 2.13
N GLY A 7 0.73 -9.25 1.61
CA GLY A 7 1.37 -10.32 2.35
C GLY A 7 0.59 -10.65 3.62
N PHE A 8 1.29 -10.73 4.76
CA PHE A 8 0.70 -11.00 6.07
C PHE A 8 0.03 -9.77 6.73
N GLY A 9 -0.23 -8.71 5.95
CA GLY A 9 -1.06 -7.56 6.36
C GLY A 9 -0.38 -6.60 7.34
N GLY A 10 0.94 -6.64 7.46
CA GLY A 10 1.69 -5.79 8.39
C GLY A 10 1.41 -4.30 8.18
N LEU A 11 1.46 -3.83 6.94
CA LEU A 11 1.20 -2.43 6.63
C LEU A 11 -0.24 -2.02 6.98
N ILE A 12 -1.26 -2.76 6.50
CA ILE A 12 -2.66 -2.39 6.73
C ILE A 12 -3.01 -2.34 8.23
N ILE A 13 -2.41 -3.23 9.04
CA ILE A 13 -2.58 -3.25 10.49
C ILE A 13 -1.92 -2.01 11.10
N SER A 14 -0.70 -1.66 10.70
CA SER A 14 0.00 -0.49 11.25
C SER A 14 -0.57 0.85 10.78
N LEU A 15 -1.21 0.91 9.60
CA LEU A 15 -1.93 2.08 9.12
C LEU A 15 -3.27 2.28 9.85
N ALA A 16 -3.95 1.20 10.23
CA ALA A 16 -5.29 1.26 10.80
C ALA A 16 -5.46 2.27 11.95
N PRO A 17 -4.62 2.26 13.01
CA PRO A 17 -4.76 3.22 14.09
C PRO A 17 -4.29 4.64 13.72
N LYS A 18 -3.37 4.77 12.76
CA LYS A 18 -2.81 6.07 12.34
C LYS A 18 -3.72 6.83 11.37
N PHE A 19 -4.61 6.12 10.68
CA PHE A 19 -5.57 6.68 9.72
C PHE A 19 -6.99 6.21 10.03
N PRO A 20 -7.53 6.54 11.21
CA PRO A 20 -8.73 5.87 11.71
C PRO A 20 -10.01 6.34 10.98
N ASN A 21 -9.93 7.44 10.23
CA ASN A 21 -11.00 7.94 9.35
C ASN A 21 -10.87 7.44 7.89
N SER A 22 -9.89 6.57 7.60
CA SER A 22 -9.68 6.00 6.27
C SER A 22 -9.92 4.50 6.28
N LEU A 23 -10.69 4.02 5.30
CA LEU A 23 -10.77 2.59 5.00
C LEU A 23 -9.50 2.12 4.29
N ILE A 24 -8.95 1.01 4.74
CA ILE A 24 -7.70 0.42 4.26
C ILE A 24 -7.97 -1.03 3.85
N LEU A 25 -7.66 -1.35 2.59
CA LEU A 25 -7.87 -2.67 2.03
C LEU A 25 -6.54 -3.29 1.60
N GLY A 26 -6.19 -4.43 2.16
CA GLY A 26 -5.14 -5.29 1.65
C GLY A 26 -5.67 -6.17 0.51
N MET A 27 -4.90 -6.32 -0.56
CA MET A 27 -5.22 -7.22 -1.67
C MET A 27 -4.12 -8.27 -1.77
N GLU A 28 -4.47 -9.55 -1.62
CA GLU A 28 -3.51 -10.66 -1.67
C GLU A 28 -4.05 -11.78 -2.56
N ILE A 29 -3.18 -12.39 -3.36
CA ILE A 29 -3.60 -13.42 -4.32
C ILE A 29 -3.66 -14.81 -3.68
N ARG A 30 -2.84 -15.03 -2.65
CA ARG A 30 -2.70 -16.32 -1.97
C ARG A 30 -3.85 -16.53 -0.97
N PRO A 31 -4.67 -17.59 -1.14
CA PRO A 31 -5.85 -17.81 -0.30
C PRO A 31 -5.51 -18.04 1.17
N GLN A 32 -4.49 -18.87 1.46
CA GLN A 32 -4.07 -19.15 2.84
C GLN A 32 -3.56 -17.89 3.57
N VAL A 33 -2.82 -17.03 2.87
CA VAL A 33 -2.31 -15.77 3.42
C VAL A 33 -3.45 -14.79 3.63
N THR A 34 -4.37 -14.67 2.68
CA THR A 34 -5.57 -13.84 2.83
C THR A 34 -6.40 -14.27 4.04
N GLN A 35 -6.63 -15.58 4.20
CA GLN A 35 -7.38 -16.11 5.35
C GLN A 35 -6.68 -15.78 6.67
N TYR A 36 -5.36 -16.00 6.74
CA TYR A 36 -4.57 -15.63 7.91
C TYR A 36 -4.72 -14.14 8.27
N VAL A 37 -4.63 -13.25 7.28
CA VAL A 37 -4.78 -11.80 7.52
C VAL A 37 -6.19 -11.45 7.98
N SER A 38 -7.21 -12.08 7.41
CA SER A 38 -8.59 -11.93 7.84
C SER A 38 -8.78 -12.33 9.30
N ASP A 39 -8.29 -13.51 9.68
CA ASP A 39 -8.37 -14.03 11.05
C ASP A 39 -7.58 -13.13 12.02
N ARG A 40 -6.41 -12.64 11.60
CA ARG A 40 -5.60 -11.69 12.38
C ARG A 40 -6.34 -10.38 12.63
N ILE A 41 -6.99 -9.81 11.62
CA ILE A 41 -7.80 -8.58 11.77
C ILE A 41 -8.98 -8.81 12.71
N VAL A 42 -9.69 -9.94 12.59
CA VAL A 42 -10.78 -10.31 13.50
C VAL A 42 -10.28 -10.47 14.93
N GLY A 43 -9.14 -11.14 15.12
CA GLY A 43 -8.49 -11.27 16.43
C GLY A 43 -8.18 -9.92 17.05
N LEU A 44 -7.56 -9.02 16.29
CA LEU A 44 -7.24 -7.65 16.74
C LEU A 44 -8.48 -6.85 17.10
N ARG A 45 -9.56 -6.95 16.31
CA ARG A 45 -10.85 -6.33 16.64
C ARG A 45 -11.43 -6.84 17.95
N ASN A 46 -11.32 -8.14 18.21
CA ASN A 46 -11.83 -8.75 19.44
C ASN A 46 -10.98 -8.36 20.65
N LEU A 47 -9.65 -8.41 20.55
CA LEU A 47 -8.74 -7.98 21.61
C LEU A 47 -8.93 -6.51 21.98
N ALA A 48 -9.13 -5.64 20.98
CA ALA A 48 -9.39 -4.22 21.21
C ALA A 48 -10.76 -3.99 21.88
N LYS A 49 -11.78 -4.82 21.56
CA LYS A 49 -13.09 -4.77 22.24
C LYS A 49 -13.03 -5.21 23.70
N THR A 50 -12.15 -6.15 24.03
CA THR A 50 -11.99 -6.69 25.38
C THR A 50 -10.97 -5.92 26.22
N GLY A 51 -10.35 -4.86 25.68
CA GLY A 51 -9.31 -4.08 26.36
C GLY A 51 -8.02 -4.85 26.61
N GLN A 52 -7.79 -5.94 25.88
CA GLN A 52 -6.61 -6.80 26.03
C GLN A 52 -5.39 -6.31 25.25
N ILE A 53 -5.59 -5.37 24.33
CA ILE A 53 -4.52 -4.65 23.65
C ILE A 53 -4.76 -3.15 23.81
N ASP A 54 -3.69 -2.42 24.08
CA ASP A 54 -3.69 -0.98 23.97
C ASP A 54 -3.84 -0.63 22.49
N VAL A 55 -5.03 -0.17 22.12
CA VAL A 55 -5.22 0.56 20.88
C VAL A 55 -4.92 2.03 21.15
N PRO A 56 -4.23 2.75 20.25
CA PRO A 56 -3.99 4.17 20.43
C PRO A 56 -5.30 4.91 20.73
N ASP A 57 -5.24 5.93 21.59
CA ASP A 57 -6.38 6.78 21.89
C ASP A 57 -7.03 7.30 20.59
N LYS A 58 -8.35 7.53 20.64
CA LYS A 58 -9.08 8.17 19.53
C LYS A 58 -8.34 9.43 19.09
N LEU A 59 -8.12 9.59 17.78
CA LEU A 59 -7.61 10.88 17.28
C LEU A 59 -8.64 12.00 17.58
N PRO A 60 -8.20 13.24 17.82
CA PRO A 60 -9.05 14.36 18.27
C PRO A 60 -10.30 14.61 17.42
N ASP A 61 -10.25 14.31 16.12
CA ASP A 61 -11.35 14.56 15.17
C ASP A 61 -12.37 13.40 15.06
N GLN A 62 -12.24 12.35 15.89
CA GLN A 62 -13.16 11.20 15.85
C GLN A 62 -14.44 11.44 16.65
N GLN A 63 -15.44 12.03 15.99
CA GLN A 63 -16.77 12.21 16.56
C GLN A 63 -17.60 10.89 16.56
N GLN A 64 -17.34 9.94 15.65
CA GLN A 64 -17.93 8.58 15.62
C GLN A 64 -16.95 7.54 15.03
N GLY A 65 -16.90 6.32 15.60
CA GLY A 65 -16.07 5.20 15.14
C GLY A 65 -15.35 4.42 16.25
N ARG A 66 -15.06 3.12 16.02
CA ARG A 66 -14.41 2.17 16.95
C ARG A 66 -12.92 2.02 16.59
N GLY A 67 -12.00 2.47 17.45
CA GLY A 67 -10.53 2.43 17.29
C GLY A 67 -9.87 1.04 17.27
N ALA A 68 -10.58 0.01 16.82
CA ALA A 68 -10.26 -1.40 17.01
C ALA A 68 -9.96 -2.10 15.68
N TYR A 69 -9.21 -1.50 14.76
CA TYR A 69 -8.93 -2.09 13.42
C TYR A 69 -10.20 -2.35 12.57
N GLU A 70 -11.32 -1.66 12.85
CA GLU A 70 -12.58 -1.79 12.10
C GLU A 70 -12.47 -1.16 10.70
N ASN A 71 -11.48 -0.28 10.49
CA ASN A 71 -11.19 0.37 9.20
C ASN A 71 -10.21 -0.41 8.31
N ALA A 72 -9.68 -1.55 8.75
CA ALA A 72 -8.78 -2.39 7.97
C ALA A 72 -9.46 -3.70 7.56
N SER A 73 -9.27 -4.13 6.31
CA SER A 73 -9.74 -5.43 5.81
C SER A 73 -8.80 -5.99 4.76
N VAL A 74 -9.03 -7.23 4.34
CA VAL A 74 -8.27 -7.91 3.30
C VAL A 74 -9.22 -8.61 2.34
N ILE A 75 -8.84 -8.66 1.06
CA ILE A 75 -9.56 -9.42 0.04
C ILE A 75 -8.61 -10.29 -0.76
N ARG A 76 -9.10 -11.48 -1.13
CA ARG A 76 -8.40 -12.34 -2.09
C ARG A 76 -8.61 -11.76 -3.49
N ALA A 77 -7.57 -11.20 -4.08
CA ALA A 77 -7.66 -10.58 -5.40
C ALA A 77 -6.36 -10.65 -6.19
N ASN A 78 -6.49 -10.77 -7.52
CA ASN A 78 -5.40 -10.47 -8.43
C ASN A 78 -5.49 -9.00 -8.85
N ALA A 79 -4.73 -8.15 -8.17
CA ALA A 79 -4.71 -6.71 -8.42
C ALA A 79 -4.20 -6.33 -9.83
N MET A 80 -3.47 -7.20 -10.52
CA MET A 80 -3.03 -6.93 -11.91
C MET A 80 -4.13 -7.14 -12.95
N LYS A 81 -5.26 -7.75 -12.58
CA LYS A 81 -6.32 -8.11 -13.54
C LYS A 81 -7.62 -7.37 -13.32
N PHE A 82 -7.91 -7.00 -12.07
CA PHE A 82 -9.26 -6.64 -11.67
C PHE A 82 -9.31 -5.38 -10.81
N LEU A 83 -8.22 -4.59 -10.73
CA LEU A 83 -8.21 -3.40 -9.86
C LEU A 83 -9.37 -2.43 -10.17
N PRO A 84 -9.66 -2.10 -11.45
CA PRO A 84 -10.81 -1.25 -11.79
C PRO A 84 -12.18 -1.89 -11.53
N ASN A 85 -12.25 -3.20 -11.30
CA ASN A 85 -13.49 -3.87 -10.90
C ASN A 85 -13.79 -3.71 -9.40
N PHE A 86 -12.75 -3.47 -8.57
CA PHE A 86 -12.91 -3.25 -7.13
C PHE A 86 -13.09 -1.79 -6.77
N PHE A 87 -12.50 -0.88 -7.54
CA PHE A 87 -12.49 0.54 -7.24
C PHE A 87 -13.08 1.38 -8.38
N GLN A 88 -13.91 2.36 -8.00
CA GLN A 88 -14.39 3.38 -8.92
C GLN A 88 -13.24 4.28 -9.38
N LYS A 89 -13.48 5.02 -10.47
CA LYS A 89 -12.55 6.07 -10.92
C LYS A 89 -12.27 7.03 -9.75
N ALA A 90 -10.99 7.35 -9.53
CA ALA A 90 -10.56 8.32 -8.53
C ALA A 90 -10.98 8.01 -7.07
N GLN A 91 -11.23 6.75 -6.72
CA GLN A 91 -11.63 6.36 -5.37
C GLN A 91 -10.45 6.33 -4.37
N LEU A 92 -9.26 5.96 -4.83
CA LEU A 92 -8.09 5.76 -3.97
C LEU A 92 -7.31 7.06 -3.77
N LYS A 93 -7.04 7.39 -2.50
CA LYS A 93 -6.12 8.49 -2.13
C LYS A 93 -4.67 8.05 -1.94
N LYS A 94 -4.46 6.76 -1.63
CA LYS A 94 -3.14 6.17 -1.37
C LYS A 94 -3.12 4.72 -1.86
N ILE A 95 -2.08 4.33 -2.60
CA ILE A 95 -1.81 2.95 -3.03
C ILE A 95 -0.36 2.57 -2.68
N PHE A 96 -0.14 1.31 -2.31
CA PHE A 96 1.16 0.84 -1.85
C PHE A 96 1.62 -0.42 -2.59
N PHE A 97 2.90 -0.46 -2.96
CA PHE A 97 3.60 -1.60 -3.56
C PHE A 97 4.88 -1.90 -2.76
N LEU A 98 4.81 -2.87 -1.85
CA LEU A 98 5.90 -3.16 -0.91
C LEU A 98 6.49 -4.53 -1.19
N PHE A 99 7.78 -4.56 -1.47
CA PHE A 99 8.53 -5.78 -1.77
C PHE A 99 7.84 -6.66 -2.84
N PRO A 100 7.39 -6.10 -3.98
CA PRO A 100 6.75 -6.91 -5.01
C PRO A 100 7.73 -7.93 -5.59
N ASP A 101 7.21 -9.04 -6.13
CA ASP A 101 8.05 -10.08 -6.74
C ASP A 101 8.86 -9.49 -7.92
N PRO A 102 10.21 -9.58 -7.88
CA PRO A 102 11.07 -9.01 -8.91
C PRO A 102 10.99 -9.76 -10.24
N HIS A 103 10.52 -11.00 -10.22
CA HIS A 103 10.45 -11.88 -11.39
C HIS A 103 11.73 -11.87 -12.23
N PHE A 104 12.87 -12.24 -11.61
CA PHE A 104 14.24 -12.08 -12.16
C PHE A 104 14.49 -12.55 -13.59
N LYS A 105 13.69 -13.47 -14.14
CA LYS A 105 13.86 -13.97 -15.51
C LYS A 105 13.21 -13.01 -16.49
N ALA A 106 13.95 -12.53 -17.49
CA ALA A 106 13.45 -11.57 -18.50
C ALA A 106 12.07 -11.93 -19.09
N ARG A 107 11.86 -13.21 -19.44
CA ARG A 107 10.58 -13.73 -19.94
C ARG A 107 9.39 -13.55 -18.98
N LYS A 108 9.64 -13.32 -17.70
CA LYS A 108 8.65 -13.11 -16.64
C LYS A 108 8.48 -11.64 -16.27
N HIS A 109 9.23 -10.71 -16.86
CA HIS A 109 9.13 -9.29 -16.50
C HIS A 109 7.73 -8.70 -16.75
N LYS A 110 6.96 -9.26 -17.69
CA LYS A 110 5.54 -8.88 -17.91
C LYS A 110 4.64 -9.14 -16.68
N ALA A 111 5.09 -9.95 -15.74
CA ALA A 111 4.37 -10.22 -14.49
C ALA A 111 4.73 -9.22 -13.37
N ARG A 112 5.67 -8.28 -13.59
CA ARG A 112 5.99 -7.26 -12.59
C ARG A 112 4.80 -6.33 -12.40
N ILE A 113 4.59 -5.88 -11.17
CA ILE A 113 3.41 -5.09 -10.77
C ILE A 113 3.42 -3.66 -11.33
N ILE A 114 4.60 -3.09 -11.60
CA ILE A 114 4.74 -1.77 -12.22
C ILE A 114 5.09 -1.95 -13.70
N THR A 115 4.15 -1.62 -14.58
CA THR A 115 4.30 -1.57 -16.04
C THR A 115 3.44 -0.43 -16.58
N GLN A 116 3.65 0.03 -17.82
CA GLN A 116 2.88 1.14 -18.38
C GLN A 116 1.36 0.89 -18.38
N THR A 117 0.93 -0.33 -18.77
CA THR A 117 -0.49 -0.71 -18.78
C THR A 117 -1.09 -0.68 -17.38
N LEU A 118 -0.41 -1.27 -16.40
CA LEU A 118 -0.89 -1.28 -15.01
C LEU A 118 -0.91 0.12 -14.40
N LEU A 119 0.07 0.97 -14.72
CA LEU A 119 0.09 2.37 -14.28
C LEU A 119 -1.13 3.15 -14.77
N SER A 120 -1.63 2.87 -15.98
CA SER A 120 -2.88 3.47 -16.46
C SER A 120 -4.10 3.01 -15.65
N GLU A 121 -4.17 1.73 -15.26
CA GLU A 121 -5.21 1.24 -14.36
C GLU A 121 -5.11 1.86 -12.97
N TYR A 122 -3.88 2.03 -12.46
CA TYR A 122 -3.63 2.67 -11.17
C TYR A 122 -4.03 4.14 -11.21
N ALA A 123 -3.67 4.87 -12.27
CA ALA A 123 -4.06 6.26 -12.47
C ALA A 123 -5.58 6.45 -12.62
N TYR A 124 -6.29 5.45 -13.15
CA TYR A 124 -7.75 5.44 -13.23
C TYR A 124 -8.39 5.37 -11.83
N VAL A 125 -7.95 4.45 -10.98
CA VAL A 125 -8.53 4.27 -9.63
C VAL A 125 -8.02 5.29 -8.61
N LEU A 126 -6.85 5.92 -8.86
CA LEU A 126 -6.28 6.97 -8.01
C LEU A 126 -6.90 8.34 -8.30
N ALA A 127 -7.28 9.05 -7.24
CA ALA A 127 -7.71 10.44 -7.34
C ALA A 127 -6.56 11.35 -7.81
N PRO A 128 -6.84 12.48 -8.48
CA PRO A 128 -5.85 13.54 -8.64
C PRO A 128 -5.19 13.89 -7.31
N ASN A 129 -3.87 14.06 -7.32
CA ASN A 129 -3.01 14.29 -6.16
C ASN A 129 -2.90 13.12 -5.16
N ALA A 130 -3.44 11.95 -5.49
CA ALA A 130 -3.25 10.75 -4.67
C ALA A 130 -1.79 10.25 -4.71
N THR A 131 -1.41 9.52 -3.68
CA THR A 131 -0.02 9.10 -3.46
C THR A 131 0.18 7.61 -3.76
N LEU A 132 1.21 7.29 -4.55
CA LEU A 132 1.71 5.93 -4.77
C LEU A 132 3.03 5.75 -4.04
N PHE A 133 3.12 4.72 -3.21
CA PHE A 133 4.34 4.36 -2.50
C PHE A 133 4.93 3.07 -3.07
N GLN A 134 6.25 3.07 -3.31
CA GLN A 134 6.98 1.86 -3.67
C GLN A 134 8.18 1.65 -2.74
N ILE A 135 8.44 0.39 -2.39
CA ILE A 135 9.66 -0.01 -1.67
C ILE A 135 10.09 -1.40 -2.11
N THR A 136 11.40 -1.61 -2.30
CA THR A 136 11.98 -2.93 -2.59
C THR A 136 13.43 -2.99 -2.09
N ASP A 137 13.90 -4.20 -1.86
CA ASP A 137 15.29 -4.56 -1.57
C ASP A 137 16.06 -5.01 -2.82
N VAL A 138 15.43 -5.00 -4.00
CA VAL A 138 16.02 -5.42 -5.27
C VAL A 138 16.31 -4.21 -6.16
N PRO A 139 17.58 -3.78 -6.32
CA PRO A 139 17.92 -2.58 -7.10
C PRO A 139 17.44 -2.60 -8.56
N ASP A 140 17.51 -3.75 -9.22
CA ASP A 140 17.02 -3.90 -10.60
C ASP A 140 15.50 -3.72 -10.70
N LEU A 141 14.76 -4.14 -9.67
CA LEU A 141 13.33 -3.92 -9.61
C LEU A 141 13.04 -2.45 -9.30
N PHE A 142 13.79 -1.83 -8.40
CA PHE A 142 13.64 -0.40 -8.10
C PHE A 142 13.82 0.45 -9.35
N SER A 143 14.93 0.26 -10.09
CA SER A 143 15.22 0.93 -11.35
C SER A 143 14.13 0.69 -12.40
N TRP A 144 13.59 -0.52 -12.46
CA TRP A 144 12.45 -0.83 -13.33
C TRP A 144 11.22 -0.01 -12.97
N MET A 145 10.85 0.05 -11.69
CA MET A 145 9.66 0.78 -11.25
C MET A 145 9.81 2.29 -11.48
N GLN A 146 10.97 2.85 -11.13
CA GLN A 146 11.32 4.26 -11.40
C GLN A 146 11.15 4.59 -12.89
N MET A 147 11.82 3.84 -13.76
CA MET A 147 11.78 4.08 -15.21
C MET A 147 10.35 4.05 -15.79
N HIS A 148 9.46 3.19 -15.27
CA HIS A 148 8.08 3.14 -15.74
C HIS A 148 7.25 4.31 -15.23
N LEU A 149 7.41 4.69 -13.96
CA LEU A 149 6.71 5.80 -13.34
C LEU A 149 7.14 7.15 -13.94
N GLU A 150 8.44 7.37 -14.14
CA GLU A 150 8.99 8.56 -14.80
C GLU A 150 8.45 8.75 -16.23
N LYS A 151 8.24 7.64 -16.95
CA LYS A 151 7.74 7.68 -18.33
C LYS A 151 6.23 7.83 -18.43
N HIS A 152 5.48 7.53 -17.36
CA HIS A 152 4.03 7.55 -17.43
C HIS A 152 3.53 8.99 -17.21
N PRO A 153 2.71 9.55 -18.12
CA PRO A 153 2.37 10.98 -18.09
C PRO A 153 1.53 11.40 -16.88
N LEU A 154 0.94 10.45 -16.14
CA LEU A 154 0.08 10.72 -15.00
C LEU A 154 0.77 10.55 -13.63
N PHE A 155 2.09 10.42 -13.59
CA PHE A 155 2.83 10.33 -12.33
C PHE A 155 4.04 11.27 -12.30
N GLU A 156 4.27 11.88 -11.15
CA GLU A 156 5.46 12.68 -10.85
C GLU A 156 6.06 12.23 -9.52
N GLN A 157 7.38 12.29 -9.38
CA GLN A 157 8.03 11.90 -8.13
C GLN A 157 7.85 13.01 -7.09
N ILE A 158 7.66 12.62 -5.83
CA ILE A 158 7.65 13.53 -4.68
C ILE A 158 8.88 13.24 -3.81
N PRO A 159 9.78 14.21 -3.60
CA PRO A 159 10.84 14.10 -2.59
C PRO A 159 10.26 13.86 -1.18
N ASP A 160 10.98 13.11 -0.33
CA ASP A 160 10.48 12.75 1.02
C ASP A 160 10.18 14.00 1.87
N GLU A 161 10.98 15.06 1.70
CA GLU A 161 10.86 16.37 2.35
C GLU A 161 9.63 17.19 1.91
N GLU A 162 9.06 16.92 0.74
CA GLU A 162 7.85 17.59 0.23
C GLU A 162 6.56 16.83 0.57
N LEU A 163 6.67 15.67 1.23
CA LEU A 163 5.51 14.89 1.64
C LEU A 163 4.70 15.60 2.71
N THR A 164 3.37 15.52 2.57
CA THR A 164 2.44 15.96 3.62
C THR A 164 2.68 15.20 4.92
N THR A 165 2.25 15.75 6.07
CA THR A 165 2.35 15.05 7.37
C THR A 165 1.67 13.66 7.33
N GLU A 166 0.55 13.54 6.63
CA GLU A 166 -0.10 12.25 6.41
C GLU A 166 0.76 11.29 5.59
N ASP A 167 1.36 11.75 4.50
CA ASP A 167 2.20 10.91 3.64
C ASP A 167 3.51 10.51 4.32
N GLN A 168 4.10 11.39 5.13
CA GLN A 168 5.25 11.05 5.99
C GLN A 168 4.87 9.96 7.01
N THR A 169 3.67 10.06 7.60
CA THR A 169 3.16 9.04 8.50
C THR A 169 3.00 7.70 7.78
N ALA A 170 2.43 7.69 6.58
CA ALA A 170 2.28 6.49 5.77
C ALA A 170 3.64 5.92 5.36
N LEU A 171 4.58 6.75 4.92
CA LEU A 171 5.93 6.36 4.55
C LEU A 171 6.69 5.76 5.73
N SER A 172 6.49 6.28 6.95
CA SER A 172 7.07 5.67 8.16
C SER A 172 6.64 4.22 8.32
N CYS A 173 5.35 3.92 8.12
CA CYS A 173 4.82 2.55 8.16
C CYS A 173 5.40 1.68 7.04
N VAL A 174 5.50 2.22 5.82
CA VAL A 174 6.10 1.52 4.67
C VAL A 174 7.55 1.12 4.97
N LYS A 175 8.31 1.99 5.65
CA LYS A 175 9.71 1.74 6.00
C LYS A 175 9.89 0.78 7.19
N SER A 176 8.97 0.72 8.16
CA SER A 176 9.20 -0.06 9.40
C SER A 176 8.34 -1.34 9.56
N GLU A 177 7.17 -1.45 8.92
CA GLU A 177 6.11 -2.35 9.40
C GLU A 177 5.82 -3.60 8.56
N THR A 178 6.59 -3.89 7.51
CA THR A 178 6.44 -5.15 6.77
C THR A 178 7.36 -6.24 7.32
N GLU A 179 6.87 -7.49 7.36
CA GLU A 179 7.69 -8.66 7.73
C GLU A 179 8.91 -8.80 6.81
N GLU A 180 8.72 -8.53 5.51
CA GLU A 180 9.75 -8.45 4.50
C GLU A 180 10.78 -7.35 4.83
N GLY A 181 10.34 -6.15 5.23
CA GLY A 181 11.22 -5.05 5.63
C GLY A 181 12.03 -5.37 6.90
N LYS A 182 11.41 -6.06 7.87
CA LYS A 182 12.09 -6.56 9.09
C LYS A 182 13.10 -7.66 8.75
N LYS A 183 12.81 -8.53 7.77
CA LYS A 183 13.74 -9.56 7.28
C LYS A 183 14.96 -8.96 6.58
N VAL A 184 14.76 -7.98 5.70
CA VAL A 184 15.85 -7.30 4.98
C VAL A 184 16.79 -6.57 5.94
N THR A 185 16.23 -5.87 6.93
CA THR A 185 17.01 -5.16 7.95
C THR A 185 17.86 -6.13 8.78
N ARG A 186 17.33 -7.30 9.15
CA ARG A 186 18.09 -8.36 9.86
C ARG A 186 19.26 -8.91 9.04
N ASN A 187 19.15 -8.91 7.72
CA ASN A 187 20.16 -9.44 6.81
C ASN A 187 21.17 -8.38 6.33
N GLY A 188 21.10 -7.14 6.85
CA GLY A 188 21.97 -6.04 6.43
C GLY A 188 21.73 -5.56 4.99
N GLY A 189 20.59 -5.92 4.39
CA GLY A 189 20.25 -5.50 3.03
C GLY A 189 19.78 -4.04 2.97
N GLY A 190 20.22 -3.32 1.94
CA GLY A 190 19.70 -1.99 1.62
C GLY A 190 18.24 -2.05 1.15
N ARG A 191 17.49 -0.97 1.38
CA ARG A 191 16.12 -0.80 0.87
C ARG A 191 16.04 0.49 0.10
N GLN A 192 15.35 0.45 -1.02
CA GLN A 192 15.10 1.61 -1.88
C GLN A 192 13.60 1.86 -1.94
N TRP A 193 13.20 3.12 -1.78
CA TRP A 193 11.81 3.55 -1.84
C TRP A 193 11.69 4.82 -2.66
N ALA A 194 10.47 5.08 -3.12
CA ALA A 194 10.10 6.34 -3.72
C ALA A 194 8.60 6.56 -3.55
N THR A 195 8.22 7.84 -3.60
CA THR A 195 6.83 8.28 -3.50
C THR A 195 6.47 9.06 -4.75
N TRP A 196 5.26 8.86 -5.24
CA TRP A 196 4.80 9.42 -6.51
C TRP A 196 3.41 10.03 -6.35
N ARG A 197 3.18 11.19 -6.99
CA ARG A 197 1.88 11.83 -7.07
C ARG A 197 1.19 11.42 -8.36
N ARG A 198 -0.09 11.09 -8.29
CA ARG A 198 -0.95 10.99 -9.47
C ARG A 198 -1.33 12.40 -9.92
N ILE A 199 -0.81 12.88 -11.04
CA ILE A 199 -1.11 14.24 -11.51
C ILE A 199 -2.53 14.35 -12.10
N PRO A 200 -3.21 15.50 -12.04
CA PRO A 200 -4.51 15.71 -12.68
C PRO A 200 -4.52 15.34 -14.16
N ASP A 201 -5.69 14.89 -14.66
CA ASP A 201 -5.85 14.65 -16.09
C ASP A 201 -5.62 15.98 -16.84
N PRO A 202 -4.93 15.99 -18.00
CA PRO A 202 -4.79 17.20 -18.79
C PRO A 202 -6.18 17.73 -19.18
N PRO A 203 -6.34 19.05 -19.31
CA PRO A 203 -7.58 19.63 -19.81
C PRO A 203 -7.91 19.05 -21.19
N LEU A 204 -9.20 18.76 -21.41
CA LEU A 204 -9.74 18.25 -22.67
C LEU A 204 -9.74 19.32 -23.76
#